data_AF-A0A1W2EC30-F1
#
_entry.id   AF-A0A1W2EC30-F1
#
_cell.length_a   1.000
_cell.length_b   1.000
_cell.length_c   1.000
_cell.angle_alpha   90.00
_cell.angle_beta   90.00
_cell.angle_gamma   90.00
#
_symmetry.space_group_name_H-M   'P 1'
#
loop_
_entity.id
_entity.type
_entity.pdbx_description
1 polymer ?
#
loop_
_entity_poly.entity_id
_entity_poly.type
_entity_poly.pdbx_seq_one_letter_code
_entity_poly.pdbx_strand_id
1 'polypeptide(L)'
;MNIQLSSEDMTFVENLVEAGVYKNVDEVVATALRLLGSNEGKFVELQRLIQEGVDDIEAGRVLEFDSADQLTAHILEMAEEQKNAKAPVGDLAKGTKRSARNS
;
A
#
# COMPACT_ATOMS: atom_id res chain seq x y z
N MET A 1 -7.61 -11.87 18.67
CA MET A 1 -7.25 -10.77 17.75
C MET A 1 -7.85 -9.50 18.35
N ASN A 2 -7.09 -8.42 18.44
CA ASN A 2 -7.60 -7.13 18.96
C ASN A 2 -7.68 -6.16 17.78
N ILE A 3 -8.85 -5.57 17.54
CA ILE A 3 -9.08 -4.58 16.47
C ILE A 3 -9.35 -3.25 17.16
N GLN A 4 -8.59 -2.22 16.81
CA GLN A 4 -8.83 -0.86 17.29
C GLN A 4 -9.54 -0.08 16.20
N LEU A 5 -10.78 0.33 16.49
CA LEU A 5 -11.57 1.20 15.64
C LEU A 5 -11.36 2.66 16.05
N SER A 6 -11.62 3.59 15.13
CA SER A 6 -11.76 5.00 15.49
C SER A 6 -12.96 5.18 16.43
N SER A 7 -12.97 6.27 17.21
CA SER A 7 -14.10 6.55 18.10
C SER A 7 -15.41 6.70 17.32
N GLU A 8 -15.36 7.25 16.10
CA GLU A 8 -16.53 7.43 15.23
C GLU A 8 -17.07 6.09 14.73
N ASP A 9 -16.20 5.21 14.23
CA ASP A 9 -16.59 3.86 13.78
C ASP A 9 -17.15 3.02 14.93
N MET A 10 -16.60 3.18 16.13
CA MET A 10 -17.07 2.45 17.31
C MET A 10 -18.49 2.87 17.69
N THR A 11 -18.77 4.17 17.73
CA THR A 11 -20.13 4.69 17.96
C THR A 11 -21.11 4.23 16.87
N PHE A 12 -20.69 4.20 15.61
CA PHE A 12 -21.52 3.67 14.53
C PHE A 12 -21.88 2.20 14.72
N VAL A 13 -20.89 1.36 15.07
CA VAL A 13 -21.09 -0.07 15.32
C VAL A 13 -21.97 -0.31 16.54
N GLU A 14 -21.79 0.44 17.63
CA GLU A 14 -22.62 0.37 18.82
C GLU A 14 -24.08 0.69 18.51
N ASN A 15 -24.34 1.77 17.76
CA ASN A 15 -25.69 2.14 17.34
C ASN A 15 -26.39 1.04 16.54
N LEU A 16 -25.66 0.33 15.67
CA LEU A 16 -26.20 -0.77 14.88
C LEU A 16 -26.63 -1.97 15.74
N VAL A 17 -25.89 -2.23 16.82
CA VAL A 17 -26.21 -3.29 17.79
C VAL A 17 -27.37 -2.87 18.69
N GLU A 18 -27.36 -1.63 19.20
CA GLU A 18 -28.45 -1.09 20.01
C GLU A 18 -29.78 -1.03 19.26
N ALA A 19 -29.74 -0.70 17.96
CA ALA A 19 -30.91 -0.73 17.08
C ALA A 19 -31.40 -2.16 16.75
N GLY A 20 -30.69 -3.19 17.18
CA GLY A 20 -31.02 -4.59 16.95
C GLY A 20 -30.81 -5.08 15.51
N VAL A 21 -30.09 -4.31 14.69
CA VAL A 21 -29.76 -4.69 13.30
C VAL A 21 -28.78 -5.87 13.31
N TYR A 22 -27.87 -5.88 14.27
CA TYR A 22 -26.91 -6.97 14.51
C TYR A 22 -26.90 -7.34 16.00
N LYS A 23 -26.55 -8.59 16.32
CA LYS A 23 -26.58 -9.12 17.69
C LYS A 23 -25.41 -8.64 18.53
N ASN A 24 -24.27 -8.38 17.90
CA ASN A 24 -23.04 -7.94 18.56
C ASN A 24 -22.05 -7.33 17.55
N VAL A 25 -21.00 -6.72 18.08
CA VAL A 25 -19.90 -6.11 17.32
C VAL A 25 -19.24 -7.10 16.38
N ASP A 26 -19.00 -8.34 16.81
CA ASP A 26 -18.33 -9.36 15.99
C ASP A 26 -19.12 -9.70 14.72
N GLU A 27 -20.45 -9.74 14.81
CA GLU A 27 -21.33 -9.97 13.66
C GLU A 27 -21.32 -8.79 12.68
N VAL A 28 -21.25 -7.55 13.18
CA VAL A 28 -21.10 -6.35 12.35
C VAL A 28 -19.80 -6.42 11.57
N VAL A 29 -18.68 -6.66 12.26
CA VAL A 29 -17.34 -6.74 11.65
C VAL A 29 -17.26 -7.86 10.62
N ALA A 30 -17.76 -9.06 10.96
CA ALA A 30 -17.75 -10.19 10.03
C ALA A 30 -18.59 -9.93 8.77
N THR A 31 -19.74 -9.27 8.92
CA THR A 31 -20.61 -8.89 7.80
C THR A 31 -19.97 -7.83 6.92
N ALA A 32 -19.36 -6.80 7.53
CA ALA A 32 -18.63 -5.77 6.81
C ALA A 32 -17.46 -6.36 5.99
N LEU A 33 -16.67 -7.25 6.58
CA LEU A 33 -15.59 -7.94 5.87
C LEU A 33 -16.11 -8.81 4.72
N ARG A 34 -17.25 -9.50 4.91
CA ARG A 34 -17.88 -10.27 3.83
C ARG A 34 -18.35 -9.37 2.69
N LEU A 35 -18.92 -8.20 3.03
CA LEU A 35 -19.33 -7.20 2.04
C LEU A 35 -18.13 -6.68 1.26
N LEU A 36 -17.04 -6.32 1.93
CA LEU A 36 -15.78 -5.90 1.29
C LEU A 36 -15.23 -6.99 0.36
N GLY A 37 -15.31 -8.26 0.77
CA GLY A 37 -14.89 -9.41 -0.05
C GLY A 37 -15.85 -9.79 -1.18
N SER A 38 -17.07 -9.23 -1.20
CA SER A 38 -18.10 -9.54 -2.19
C SER A 38 -17.82 -8.88 -3.55
N ASN A 39 -18.59 -9.27 -4.57
CA ASN A 39 -18.49 -8.61 -5.89
C ASN A 39 -18.89 -7.12 -5.83
N GLU A 40 -19.85 -6.77 -4.97
CA GLU A 40 -20.25 -5.39 -4.75
C GLU A 40 -19.10 -4.58 -4.12
N GLY A 41 -18.48 -5.12 -3.06
CA GLY A 41 -17.34 -4.49 -2.42
C GLY A 41 -16.16 -4.29 -3.38
N LYS A 42 -15.87 -5.30 -4.22
CA LYS A 42 -14.85 -5.19 -5.27
C LYS A 42 -15.21 -4.16 -6.34
N PHE A 43 -16.49 -4.04 -6.69
CA PHE A 43 -16.95 -3.07 -7.67
C PHE A 43 -16.80 -1.64 -7.18
N VAL A 44 -17.20 -1.37 -5.93
CA VAL A 44 -17.00 -0.07 -5.28
C VAL A 44 -15.51 0.27 -5.21
N GLU A 45 -14.66 -0.69 -4.82
CA GLU A 45 -13.22 -0.46 -4.78
C GLU A 45 -12.62 -0.19 -6.18
N LEU A 46 -13.10 -0.90 -7.22
CA LEU A 46 -12.71 -0.63 -8.59
C LEU A 46 -13.09 0.80 -9.02
N GLN A 47 -14.30 1.28 -8.68
CA GLN A 47 -14.70 2.66 -8.96
C GLN A 47 -13.78 3.66 -8.26
N ARG A 48 -13.41 3.41 -7.00
CA ARG A 48 -12.49 4.26 -6.25
C ARG A 48 -11.11 4.31 -6.92
N LEU A 49 -10.56 3.18 -7.34
CA LEU A 49 -9.27 3.09 -8.03
C LEU A 49 -9.30 3.78 -9.41
N ILE A 50 -10.42 3.70 -10.14
CA ILE A 50 -10.60 4.44 -11.39
C ILE A 50 -10.54 5.94 -11.11
N GLN A 51 -11.24 6.43 -10.08
CA GLN A 51 -11.22 7.85 -9.74
C GLN A 51 -9.82 8.31 -9.33
N GLU A 52 -9.11 7.52 -8.53
CA GLU A 52 -7.71 7.77 -8.18
C GLU A 52 -6.83 7.94 -9.44
N GLY A 53 -7.00 7.05 -10.43
CA GLY A 53 -6.30 7.16 -11.72
C GLY A 53 -6.70 8.40 -12.54
N VAL A 54 -7.98 8.81 -12.50
CA VAL A 54 -8.45 10.06 -13.12
C VAL A 54 -7.79 11.27 -12.45
N ASP A 55 -7.76 11.30 -11.12
CA ASP A 55 -7.15 12.37 -10.34
C ASP A 55 -5.63 12.45 -10.59
N ASP A 56 -4.97 11.31 -10.80
CA ASP A 56 -3.55 11.24 -11.21
C ASP A 56 -3.32 11.85 -12.60
N ILE A 57 -4.20 11.56 -13.57
CA ILE A 57 -4.14 12.15 -14.92
C ILE A 57 -4.31 13.66 -14.84
N GLU A 58 -5.33 14.14 -14.11
CA GLU A 58 -5.60 15.58 -13.95
C GLU A 58 -4.46 16.33 -13.26
N ALA A 59 -3.82 15.68 -12.28
CA ALA A 59 -2.67 16.24 -11.58
C ALA A 59 -1.34 16.11 -12.35
N GLY A 60 -1.35 15.50 -13.55
CA GLY A 60 -0.15 15.28 -14.35
C GLY A 60 0.82 14.26 -13.74
N ARG A 61 0.34 13.40 -12.82
CA ARG A 61 1.12 12.29 -12.22
C ARG A 61 1.13 11.07 -13.16
N VAL A 62 1.43 11.30 -14.44
CA VAL A 62 1.45 10.28 -15.47
C VAL A 62 2.80 10.27 -16.19
N LEU A 63 3.18 9.10 -16.70
CA LEU A 63 4.35 8.92 -17.55
C LEU A 63 3.87 8.45 -18.92
N GLU A 64 4.40 9.06 -19.97
CA GLU A 64 4.14 8.64 -21.34
C GLU A 64 5.28 7.76 -21.84
N PHE A 65 4.92 6.70 -22.58
CA PHE A 65 5.87 5.79 -23.20
C PHE A 65 5.48 5.58 -24.66
N ASP A 66 6.44 5.74 -25.56
CA ASP A 66 6.22 5.60 -27.01
C ASP A 66 6.18 4.13 -27.45
N SER A 67 6.63 3.21 -26.59
CA SER A 67 6.63 1.78 -26.87
C SER A 67 6.55 0.92 -25.60
N ALA A 68 6.12 -0.32 -25.78
CA ALA A 68 6.13 -1.33 -24.72
C ALA A 68 7.55 -1.60 -24.19
N ASP A 69 8.58 -1.49 -25.05
CA ASP A 69 9.98 -1.70 -24.66
C ASP A 69 10.47 -0.59 -23.71
N GLN A 70 10.06 0.66 -23.93
CA GLN A 70 10.40 1.77 -23.03
C GLN A 70 9.72 1.60 -21.66
N LEU A 71 8.43 1.24 -21.64
CA LEU A 71 7.71 0.92 -20.40
C LEU A 71 8.41 -0.23 -19.65
N THR A 72 8.79 -1.29 -20.37
CA THR A 72 9.46 -2.44 -19.77
C THR A 72 10.81 -2.05 -19.17
N ALA A 73 11.61 -1.25 -19.88
CA ALA A 73 12.88 -0.76 -19.38
C ALA A 73 12.72 0.08 -18.11
N HIS A 74 11.72 0.97 -18.07
CA HIS A 74 11.43 1.78 -16.90
C HIS A 74 11.04 0.94 -15.68
N ILE A 75 10.19 -0.08 -15.86
CA ILE A 75 9.80 -0.99 -14.76
C ILE A 75 11.02 -1.75 -14.21
N LEU A 76 11.94 -2.18 -15.09
CA LEU A 76 13.17 -2.87 -14.68
C LEU A 76 14.09 -1.94 -13.89
N GLU A 77 14.26 -0.69 -14.34
CA GLU A 77 15.05 0.33 -13.65
C GLU A 77 14.49 0.61 -12.24
N MET A 78 13.18 0.82 -12.12
CA MET A 78 12.52 1.01 -10.82
C MET A 78 12.78 -0.17 -9.86
N ALA A 79 12.77 -1.41 -10.37
CA ALA A 79 13.05 -2.59 -9.56
C ALA A 79 14.51 -2.63 -9.06
N GLU A 80 15.46 -2.21 -9.89
CA GLU A 80 16.88 -2.11 -9.51
C GLU A 80 17.12 -1.00 -8.48
N GLU A 81 16.51 0.16 -8.66
CA GLU A 81 16.56 1.27 -7.70
C GLU A 81 16.03 0.84 -6.33
N GLN A 82 14.89 0.15 -6.27
CA GLN A 82 14.35 -0.37 -5.02
C GLN A 82 15.26 -1.41 -4.36
N LYS A 83 15.92 -2.26 -5.15
CA LYS A 83 16.88 -3.24 -4.65
C LYS A 83 18.12 -2.55 -4.06
N ASN A 84 18.62 -1.52 -4.73
CA ASN A 84 19.79 -0.75 -4.29
C ASN A 84 19.47 0.12 -3.06
N ALA A 85 18.27 0.71 -2.99
CA ALA A 85 17.80 1.46 -1.83
C ALA A 85 17.61 0.59 -0.58
N LYS A 86 17.35 -0.72 -0.75
CA LYS A 86 17.22 -1.69 0.34
C LYS A 86 18.55 -2.37 0.73
N ALA A 87 19.62 -2.17 -0.03
CA ALA A 87 20.94 -2.68 0.35
C ALA A 87 21.53 -1.77 1.45
N PRO A 88 21.90 -2.30 2.64
CA PRO A 88 22.50 -1.47 3.67
C PRO A 88 23.86 -0.94 3.20
N VAL A 89 24.14 0.32 3.54
CA VAL A 89 25.43 1.03 3.38
C VAL A 89 26.51 0.37 4.27
N GLY A 90 26.80 -0.91 4.03
CA GLY A 90 27.56 -1.77 4.93
C GLY A 90 28.99 -2.09 4.50
N ASP A 91 29.41 -1.80 3.27
CA ASP A 91 30.66 -2.37 2.72
C ASP A 91 31.77 -1.35 2.36
N LEU A 92 31.61 -0.06 2.70
CA LEU A 92 32.68 0.93 2.47
C LEU A 92 33.76 0.98 3.58
N ALA A 93 33.70 0.13 4.61
CA ALA A 93 34.62 0.16 5.74
C ALA A 93 35.65 -0.99 5.79
N LYS A 94 36.01 -1.60 4.66
CA LYS A 94 37.06 -2.64 4.63
C LYS A 94 38.09 -2.41 3.52
N GLY A 95 38.66 -1.20 3.49
CA GLY A 95 39.50 -0.76 2.37
C GLY A 95 40.77 0.02 2.69
N THR A 96 41.21 0.21 3.94
CA THR A 96 42.46 0.99 4.18
C THR A 96 43.18 0.59 5.47
N LYS A 97 43.96 -0.51 5.42
CA LYS A 97 45.27 -0.58 6.11
C LYS A 97 46.25 -1.36 5.25
N ARG A 98 46.68 -0.74 4.14
CA ARG A 98 47.90 -1.12 3.42
C ARG A 98 49.06 -0.28 3.95
N SER A 99 50.06 -0.97 4.50
CA SER A 99 51.49 -0.62 4.52
C SER A 99 51.89 0.77 5.03
N ALA A 100 52.42 0.83 6.25
CA ALA A 100 53.46 1.78 6.60
C ALA A 100 54.74 0.98 6.90
N ARG A 101 55.72 1.15 6.02
CA ARG A 101 57.07 0.60 6.05
C ARG A 101 57.97 1.59 6.82
N ASN A 102 58.96 1.07 7.53
CA ASN A 102 60.23 1.69 7.93
C ASN A 102 60.26 2.58 9.20
N SER A 103 60.86 2.07 10.28
CA SER A 103 62.20 2.47 10.79
C SER A 103 62.63 1.50 11.89
#